data_AF-A0A9E0WGU0-F1
#
_entry.id   AF-A0A9E0WGU0-F1
#
_cell.length_a   1.000
_cell.length_b   1.000
_cell.length_c   1.000
_cell.angle_alpha   90.00
_cell.angle_beta   90.00
_cell.angle_gamma   90.00
#
_symmetry.space_group_name_H-M   'P 1'
#
loop_
_entity.id
_entity.type
_entity.pdbx_description
1 polymer ?
#
loop_
_entity_poly.entity_id
_entity_poly.type
_entity_poly.pdbx_seq_one_letter_code
_entity_poly.pdbx_strand_id
1 'polypeptide(L)'
;WGRHLNILLTLPAMILLVASQLPAGKIKQVKKHPMLLAVKIWALGHLLANGELNSVLLFGSFLAYAVFDRIMVKRRGDNGVGPDAAVSTTMDIVSLVVGIGIWAGLAYYLHPI
;
A
#
# COMPACT_ATOMS: atom_id res chain seq x y z
N TRP A 1 18.80 8.63 7.44
CA TRP A 1 17.99 7.57 8.10
C TRP A 1 16.57 7.50 7.53
N GLY A 2 15.83 8.61 7.38
CA GLY A 2 14.47 8.63 6.82
C GLY A 2 14.33 7.97 5.44
N ARG A 3 15.34 8.12 4.57
CA ARG A 3 15.43 7.41 3.29
C ARG A 3 15.37 5.87 3.41
N HIS A 4 16.20 5.28 4.27
CA HIS A 4 16.22 3.82 4.46
C HIS A 4 14.92 3.30 5.08
N LEU A 5 14.33 4.09 6.00
CA LEU A 5 13.02 3.77 6.56
C LEU A 5 11.93 3.81 5.47
N ASN A 6 11.93 4.82 4.59
CA ASN A 6 10.98 4.88 3.47
C ASN A 6 11.15 3.70 2.50
N ILE A 7 12.39 3.32 2.18
CA ILE A 7 12.66 2.14 1.34
C ILE A 7 12.07 0.88 1.99
N LEU A 8 12.22 0.71 3.31
CA LEU A 8 11.63 -0.42 4.02
C LEU A 8 10.10 -0.37 4.05
N LEU A 9 9.49 0.81 4.27
CA LEU A 9 8.04 0.99 4.34
C LEU A 9 7.37 0.83 2.97
N THR A 10 8.04 1.20 1.89
CA THR A 10 7.50 1.07 0.54
C THR A 10 7.41 -0.39 0.08
N LEU A 11 8.21 -1.30 0.63
CA LEU A 11 8.13 -2.73 0.33
C LEU A 11 6.74 -3.34 0.65
N PRO A 12 6.26 -3.31 1.92
CA PRO A 12 4.91 -3.80 2.22
C PRO A 12 3.83 -2.96 1.52
N ALA A 13 4.07 -1.68 1.22
CA ALA A 13 3.12 -0.88 0.44
C ALA A 13 2.94 -1.42 -0.98
N MET A 14 4.01 -1.80 -1.69
CA MET A 14 3.92 -2.37 -3.04
C MET A 14 3.23 -3.74 -3.04
N ILE A 15 3.52 -4.60 -2.06
CA ILE A 15 2.85 -5.90 -1.91
C ILE A 15 1.34 -5.72 -1.71
N LEU A 16 0.94 -4.80 -0.82
CA LEU A 16 -0.46 -4.51 -0.56
C LEU A 16 -1.15 -3.87 -1.78
N LEU A 17 -0.44 -3.02 -2.52
CA LEU A 17 -0.95 -2.43 -3.75
C LEU A 17 -1.25 -3.53 -4.77
N VAL A 18 -0.31 -4.46 -5.02
CA VAL A 18 -0.55 -5.58 -5.94
C VAL A 18 -1.69 -6.47 -5.43
N ALA A 19 -1.71 -6.82 -4.14
CA ALA A 19 -2.79 -7.61 -3.54
C ALA A 19 -4.17 -6.97 -3.71
N SER A 20 -4.24 -5.63 -3.82
CA SER A 20 -5.50 -4.93 -4.09
C SER A 20 -6.00 -5.09 -5.52
N GLN A 21 -5.12 -5.33 -6.48
CA GLN A 21 -5.46 -5.41 -7.92
C GLN A 21 -5.75 -6.85 -8.38
N LEU A 22 -5.32 -7.85 -7.61
CA LEU A 22 -5.54 -9.26 -7.92
C LEU A 22 -6.89 -9.78 -7.38
N PRO A 23 -7.36 -10.94 -7.87
CA PRO A 23 -8.43 -11.70 -7.22
C PRO A 23 -8.15 -11.95 -5.73
N ALA A 24 -9.19 -12.28 -4.97
CA ALA A 24 -9.10 -12.39 -3.52
C ALA A 24 -8.08 -13.46 -3.07
N GLY A 25 -6.97 -13.00 -2.47
CA GLY A 25 -6.13 -13.78 -1.57
C GLY A 25 -6.44 -13.46 -0.09
N LYS A 26 -5.76 -14.13 0.84
CA LYS A 26 -5.91 -13.89 2.28
C LYS A 26 -5.49 -12.48 2.67
N ILE A 27 -4.49 -11.89 2.01
CA ILE A 27 -4.06 -10.50 2.27
C ILE A 27 -5.23 -9.54 2.02
N LYS A 28 -5.89 -9.67 0.87
CA LYS A 28 -7.02 -8.82 0.47
C LYS A 28 -8.21 -9.01 1.40
N GLN A 29 -8.49 -10.24 1.80
CA GLN A 29 -9.56 -10.56 2.76
C GLN A 29 -9.31 -9.96 4.14
N VAL A 30 -8.14 -10.20 4.74
CA VAL A 30 -7.83 -9.75 6.10
C VAL A 30 -7.70 -8.23 6.18
N LYS A 31 -7.06 -7.60 5.19
CA LYS A 31 -6.85 -6.14 5.20
C LYS A 31 -8.07 -5.36 4.73
N LYS A 32 -9.05 -6.02 4.11
CA LYS A 32 -10.32 -5.48 3.58
C LYS A 32 -10.12 -4.50 2.43
N HIS A 33 -9.31 -3.47 2.66
CA HIS A 33 -8.99 -2.39 1.73
C HIS A 33 -7.47 -2.22 1.61
N PRO A 34 -6.74 -3.22 1.07
CA PRO A 34 -5.28 -3.20 1.00
C PRO A 34 -4.71 -2.03 0.18
N MET A 35 -5.45 -1.51 -0.81
CA MET A 35 -5.04 -0.32 -1.57
C MET A 35 -4.91 0.91 -0.67
N LEU A 36 -5.92 1.17 0.17
CA LEU A 36 -5.89 2.30 1.10
C LEU A 36 -4.80 2.15 2.15
N LEU A 37 -4.52 0.92 2.59
CA LEU A 37 -3.40 0.65 3.50
C LEU A 37 -2.05 0.89 2.81
N ALA A 38 -1.89 0.44 1.57
CA ALA A 38 -0.69 0.69 0.76
C ALA A 38 -0.41 2.19 0.62
N VAL A 39 -1.41 2.99 0.22
CA VAL A 39 -1.26 4.44 0.04
C VAL A 39 -0.87 5.12 1.35
N LYS A 40 -1.45 4.72 2.49
CA LYS A 40 -1.10 5.28 3.81
C LYS A 40 0.36 5.01 4.17
N ILE A 41 0.82 3.76 4.03
CA ILE A 41 2.19 3.38 4.36
C ILE A 41 3.18 4.09 3.43
N TRP A 42 2.89 4.11 2.13
CA TRP A 42 3.71 4.79 1.13
C TRP A 42 3.81 6.29 1.39
N ALA A 43 2.68 6.97 1.57
CA ALA A 43 2.67 8.41 1.81
C ALA A 43 3.37 8.79 3.12
N LEU A 44 3.14 8.01 4.19
CA LEU A 44 3.82 8.22 5.48
C LEU A 44 5.34 8.06 5.35
N GLY A 45 5.80 7.01 4.67
CA GLY A 45 7.23 6.80 4.44
C GLY A 45 7.88 7.99 3.71
N HIS A 46 7.21 8.52 2.69
CA HIS A 46 7.73 9.67 1.93
C HIS A 46 7.72 10.95 2.75
N LEU A 47 6.70 11.20 3.58
CA LEU A 47 6.67 12.34 4.51
C LEU A 47 7.79 12.26 5.56
N LEU A 48 8.10 11.06 6.06
CA LEU A 48 9.20 10.85 7.00
C LEU A 48 10.59 11.04 6.35
N ALA A 49 10.70 10.85 5.05
CA ALA A 49 11.95 10.98 4.31
C ALA A 49 12.16 12.38 3.70
N ASN A 50 11.11 13.17 3.47
CA ASN A 50 11.17 14.42 2.72
C ASN A 50 10.49 15.58 3.48
N GLY A 51 11.21 16.69 3.67
CA GLY A 51 10.70 17.88 4.37
C GLY A 51 10.27 19.04 3.45
N GLU A 52 10.50 18.93 2.14
CA GLU A 52 10.19 20.00 1.18
C GLU A 52 8.67 20.21 1.02
N LEU A 53 8.23 21.47 0.87
CA LEU A 53 6.81 21.83 0.85
C LEU A 53 6.01 21.08 -0.23
N ASN A 54 6.55 20.99 -1.43
CA ASN A 54 6.00 20.24 -2.56
C ASN A 54 5.81 18.75 -2.21
N SER A 55 6.77 18.12 -1.54
CA SER A 55 6.63 16.74 -1.06
C SER A 55 5.54 16.64 0.02
N VAL A 56 5.55 17.54 0.99
CA VAL A 56 4.55 17.57 2.08
C VAL A 56 3.15 17.73 1.53
N LEU A 57 2.93 18.63 0.58
CA LEU A 57 1.63 18.83 -0.06
C LEU A 57 1.20 17.56 -0.82
N LEU A 58 2.06 16.99 -1.65
CA LEU A 58 1.73 15.82 -2.45
C LEU A 58 1.37 14.61 -1.58
N PHE A 59 2.30 14.18 -0.72
CA PHE A 59 2.11 12.97 0.09
C PHE A 59 1.09 13.21 1.21
N GLY A 60 1.03 14.43 1.76
CA GLY A 60 0.03 14.83 2.73
C GLY A 60 -1.39 14.73 2.18
N SER A 61 -1.62 15.19 0.94
CA SER A 61 -2.94 15.07 0.28
C SER A 61 -3.34 13.61 0.06
N PHE A 62 -2.43 12.75 -0.40
CA PHE A 62 -2.71 11.32 -0.54
C PHE A 62 -2.99 10.63 0.79
N LEU A 63 -2.26 10.98 1.84
CA LEU A 63 -2.48 10.43 3.18
C LEU A 63 -3.85 10.86 3.73
N ALA A 64 -4.18 12.15 3.60
CA ALA A 64 -5.47 12.69 4.01
C ALA A 64 -6.62 12.00 3.25
N TYR A 65 -6.50 11.86 1.93
CA TYR A 65 -7.44 11.14 1.09
C TYR A 65 -7.63 9.69 1.56
N ALA A 66 -6.55 8.92 1.73
CA ALA A 66 -6.64 7.52 2.10
C ALA A 66 -7.23 7.31 3.51
N VAL A 67 -7.00 8.25 4.44
CA VAL A 67 -7.64 8.25 5.76
C VAL A 67 -9.13 8.53 5.61
N PHE A 68 -9.50 9.61 4.92
CA PHE A 68 -10.88 9.99 4.69
C PHE A 68 -11.68 8.87 4.02
N ASP A 69 -11.19 8.33 2.91
CA ASP A 69 -11.87 7.27 2.20
C ASP A 69 -12.01 6.01 3.05
N ARG A 70 -10.98 5.63 3.82
CA ARG A 70 -11.08 4.47 4.73
C ARG A 70 -12.20 4.64 5.77
N ILE A 71 -12.43 5.87 6.25
CA ILE A 71 -13.53 6.19 7.16
C ILE A 71 -14.86 6.09 6.40
N MET A 72 -14.98 6.67 5.21
CA MET A 72 -16.21 6.64 4.40
C MET A 72 -16.61 5.21 4.04
N VAL A 73 -15.66 4.40 3.59
CA VAL A 73 -15.83 2.98 3.28
C VAL A 73 -16.35 2.21 4.49
N LYS A 74 -15.81 2.49 5.69
CA LYS A 74 -16.32 1.88 6.94
C LYS A 74 -17.75 2.32 7.24
N ARG A 75 -18.07 3.61 7.06
CA ARG A 75 -19.40 4.18 7.35
C ARG A 75 -20.50 3.61 6.45
N ARG A 76 -20.19 3.29 5.18
CA ARG A 76 -21.14 2.65 4.25
C ARG A 76 -21.29 1.13 4.42
N GLY A 77 -20.62 0.53 5.42
CA GLY A 77 -20.70 -0.91 5.68
C GLY A 77 -19.84 -1.78 4.74
N ASP A 78 -19.00 -1.18 3.92
CA ASP A 78 -18.11 -1.91 3.00
C ASP A 78 -16.91 -2.49 3.78
N ASN A 79 -17.03 -3.78 4.07
CA ASN A 79 -16.02 -4.55 4.79
C ASN A 79 -15.02 -5.26 3.87
N GLY A 80 -15.01 -4.96 2.57
CA GLY A 80 -14.17 -5.66 1.60
C GLY A 80 -14.65 -7.09 1.35
N VAL A 81 -13.70 -7.98 1.05
CA VAL A 81 -13.99 -9.40 0.76
C VAL A 81 -14.57 -10.09 2.00
N GLY A 82 -15.72 -10.75 1.83
CA GLY A 82 -16.43 -11.45 2.92
C GLY A 82 -15.64 -12.64 3.49
N PRO A 83 -15.99 -13.11 4.70
CA PRO A 83 -15.32 -14.23 5.36
C PRO A 83 -15.48 -15.55 4.59
N ASP A 84 -16.62 -15.75 3.91
CA ASP A 84 -16.93 -16.98 3.17
C ASP A 84 -16.46 -16.93 1.70
N ALA A 85 -15.79 -15.86 1.30
CA ALA A 85 -15.28 -15.75 -0.06
C ALA A 85 -14.16 -16.77 -0.31
N ALA A 86 -14.17 -17.40 -1.48
CA ALA A 86 -13.08 -18.24 -1.93
C ALA A 86 -11.80 -17.39 -2.04
N VAL A 87 -10.78 -17.74 -1.25
CA VAL A 87 -9.47 -17.08 -1.27
C VAL A 87 -8.41 -17.99 -1.86
N SER A 88 -7.52 -17.41 -2.67
CA SER A 88 -6.43 -18.12 -3.32
C SER A 88 -5.08 -17.75 -2.70
N THR A 89 -4.41 -18.74 -2.08
CA THR A 89 -3.03 -18.58 -1.60
C THR A 89 -2.08 -18.24 -2.77
N THR A 90 -2.35 -18.74 -3.97
CA THR A 90 -1.57 -18.40 -5.17
C THR A 90 -1.60 -16.90 -5.44
N MET A 91 -2.75 -16.22 -5.23
CA MET A 91 -2.83 -14.76 -5.40
C MET A 91 -2.00 -14.01 -4.36
N ASP A 92 -1.89 -14.52 -3.13
CA ASP A 92 -0.99 -13.93 -2.12
C ASP A 92 0.48 -14.11 -2.53
N ILE A 93 0.86 -15.28 -3.05
CA ILE A 93 2.22 -15.53 -3.57
C ILE A 93 2.53 -14.60 -4.73
N VAL A 94 1.62 -14.46 -5.70
CA VAL A 94 1.78 -13.53 -6.83
C VAL A 94 1.89 -12.10 -6.32
N SER A 95 1.08 -11.70 -5.32
CA SER A 95 1.17 -10.37 -4.71
C SER A 95 2.53 -10.10 -4.08
N LEU A 96 3.10 -11.09 -3.40
CA LEU A 96 4.44 -11.00 -2.81
C LEU A 96 5.50 -10.86 -3.90
N VAL A 97 5.53 -11.78 -4.87
CA VAL A 97 6.57 -11.82 -5.91
C VAL A 97 6.53 -10.56 -6.77
N VAL A 98 5.35 -10.17 -7.27
CA VAL A 98 5.21 -8.99 -8.11
C VAL A 98 5.43 -7.71 -7.29
N GLY A 99 4.94 -7.65 -6.05
CA GLY A 99 5.17 -6.50 -5.16
C GLY A 99 6.65 -6.27 -4.84
N ILE A 100 7.39 -7.35 -4.56
CA ILE A 100 8.84 -7.30 -4.36
C ILE A 100 9.55 -6.87 -5.65
N GLY A 101 9.15 -7.42 -6.81
CA GLY A 101 9.73 -7.06 -8.10
C GLY A 101 9.55 -5.58 -8.44
N ILE A 102 8.34 -5.04 -8.24
CA ILE A 102 8.06 -3.60 -8.42
C ILE A 102 8.88 -2.78 -7.43
N TRP A 103 8.89 -3.14 -6.15
CA TRP A 103 9.67 -2.44 -5.15
C TRP A 103 11.16 -2.39 -5.50
N ALA A 104 11.75 -3.53 -5.89
CA ALA A 104 13.15 -3.60 -6.29
C ALA A 104 13.42 -2.72 -7.51
N GLY A 105 12.58 -2.80 -8.54
CA GLY A 105 12.69 -1.93 -9.72
C GLY A 105 12.65 -0.44 -9.37
N LEU A 106 11.68 -0.02 -8.54
CA LEU A 106 11.57 1.36 -8.09
C LEU A 106 12.78 1.80 -7.26
N ALA A 107 13.30 0.92 -6.40
CA ALA A 107 14.44 1.21 -5.54
C ALA A 107 15.74 1.36 -6.36
N TYR A 108 15.99 0.49 -7.33
CA TYR A 108 17.23 0.54 -8.13
C TYR A 108 17.20 1.59 -9.25
N TYR A 109 16.06 1.82 -9.89
CA TYR A 109 15.98 2.72 -11.06
C TYR A 109 15.45 4.12 -10.75
N LEU A 110 14.46 4.26 -9.87
CA LEU A 110 13.85 5.57 -9.57
C LEU A 110 14.35 6.20 -8.27
N HIS A 111 14.93 5.40 -7.37
CA HIS A 111 15.46 5.87 -6.09
C HIS A 111 16.90 5.38 -5.85
N PRO A 112 17.83 5.60 -6.79
CA PRO A 112 19.10 4.87 -6.91
C PRO A 112 19.79 4.76 -5.56
N ILE A 113 19.70 3.57 -4.96
CA ILE A 113 20.11 3.32 -3.58
C ILE A 113 21.61 3.52 -3.42
#